data_AF-A0A821WDH2-F1
#
_entry.id   AF-A0A821WDH2-F1
#
_cell.length_a   1.000
_cell.length_b   1.000
_cell.length_c   1.000
_cell.angle_alpha   90.00
_cell.angle_beta   90.00
_cell.angle_gamma   90.00
#
_symmetry.space_group_name_H-M   'P 1'
#
loop_
_entity.id
_entity.type
_entity.pdbx_description
1 polymer ?
#
loop_
_entity_poly.entity_id
_entity_poly.type
_entity_poly.pdbx_seq_one_letter_code
_entity_poly.pdbx_strand_id
1 'polypeptide(L)'
;MHPYIENLDDISLKKEMYISILGRMEDYNISIKNSDFCISTIIDTPQAINNNVSQVCRDAYCKYFLFNGPSVAYPLSHRALNIMLRRNCRRCHLQSPKEDDMMIDQLCAFMYREAVYIARRGYFARDIFLEHVALCAIMGYKEFFRMHWFYKAASWMNNAGCIQENRNFLLNQTKQYKDIANDTKTITMYTKHLQRTLLNECHEHEMSVLSVFLANAVRYTAEFMQN
;
A
#
# COMPACT_ATOMS: atom_id res chain seq x y z
N MET A 1 15.34 -7.41 -1.49
CA MET A 1 14.67 -7.51 -0.18
C MET A 1 15.15 -6.38 0.72
N HIS A 2 14.29 -5.82 1.57
CA HIS A 2 14.64 -4.72 2.47
C HIS A 2 15.47 -5.20 3.68
N PRO A 3 16.49 -4.47 4.17
CA PRO A 3 17.28 -4.86 5.34
C PRO A 3 16.52 -5.03 6.68
N TYR A 4 15.23 -4.69 6.77
CA TYR A 4 14.47 -4.76 8.02
C TYR A 4 13.55 -5.98 8.10
N ILE A 5 13.64 -6.91 7.15
CA ILE A 5 12.75 -8.08 7.08
C ILE A 5 12.80 -8.89 8.36
N GLU A 6 14.00 -9.20 8.85
CA GLU A 6 14.17 -9.96 10.09
C GLU A 6 13.54 -9.24 11.27
N ASN A 7 13.70 -7.91 11.35
CA ASN A 7 13.12 -7.09 12.42
C ASN A 7 11.59 -6.99 12.36
N LEU A 8 11.00 -7.13 11.17
CA LEU A 8 9.55 -7.21 11.01
C LEU A 8 9.04 -8.58 11.47
N ASP A 9 9.74 -9.65 11.11
CA ASP A 9 9.36 -11.04 11.41
C ASP A 9 9.43 -11.34 12.92
N ASP A 10 10.47 -10.88 13.61
CA ASP A 10 10.66 -11.06 15.05
C ASP A 10 10.00 -9.97 15.91
N ILE A 11 9.37 -8.97 15.28
CA ILE A 11 8.66 -7.85 15.93
C ILE A 11 9.62 -6.91 16.70
N SER A 12 10.94 -7.01 16.48
CA SER A 12 11.95 -6.16 17.14
C SER A 12 11.98 -4.73 16.59
N LEU A 13 11.41 -4.48 15.40
CA LEU A 13 11.38 -3.14 14.83
C LEU A 13 10.55 -2.18 15.71
N LYS A 14 11.18 -1.07 16.11
CA LYS A 14 10.51 -0.01 16.88
C LYS A 14 9.54 0.75 15.97
N LYS A 15 8.40 1.18 16.52
CA LYS A 15 7.38 1.94 15.77
C LYS A 15 7.96 3.24 15.23
N GLU A 16 8.81 3.89 16.00
CA GLU A 16 9.49 5.14 15.65
C GLU A 16 10.45 4.94 14.47
N MET A 17 11.15 3.79 14.44
CA MET A 17 12.01 3.42 13.32
C MET A 17 11.18 3.15 12.07
N TYR A 18 10.04 2.46 12.21
CA TYR A 18 9.11 2.26 11.11
C TYR A 18 8.59 3.59 10.55
N ILE A 19 8.20 4.55 11.40
CA ILE A 19 7.79 5.89 10.97
C ILE A 19 8.94 6.63 10.27
N SER A 20 10.19 6.46 10.72
CA SER A 20 11.36 7.04 10.03
C SER A 20 11.62 6.41 8.66
N ILE A 21 11.35 5.12 8.50
CA ILE A 21 11.39 4.44 7.20
C ILE A 21 10.32 5.05 6.29
N LEU A 22 9.12 5.29 6.84
CA LEU A 22 8.07 5.94 6.10
C LEU A 22 8.45 7.37 5.68
N GLY A 23 9.15 8.13 6.53
CA GLY A 23 9.61 9.46 6.17
C GLY A 23 10.64 9.51 5.03
N ARG A 24 11.21 8.37 4.65
CA ARG A 24 12.26 8.23 3.62
C ARG A 24 11.75 7.55 2.34
N MET A 25 10.46 7.61 2.07
CA MET A 25 9.86 6.99 0.87
C MET A 25 10.46 7.50 -0.45
N GLU A 26 10.92 8.74 -0.48
CA GLU A 26 11.55 9.33 -1.67
C GLU A 26 12.96 8.74 -1.94
N ASP A 27 13.57 8.05 -0.97
CA ASP A 27 14.89 7.41 -1.12
C ASP A 27 14.80 6.05 -1.81
N TYR A 28 13.58 5.53 -2.01
CA TYR A 28 13.36 4.25 -2.68
C TYR A 28 13.40 4.39 -4.19
N ASN A 29 13.78 3.30 -4.86
CA ASN A 29 13.88 3.24 -6.31
C ASN A 29 12.58 3.74 -6.97
N ILE A 30 11.43 3.32 -6.44
CA ILE A 30 10.13 3.90 -6.80
C ILE A 30 9.56 4.71 -5.64
N SER A 31 9.58 6.03 -5.81
CA SER A 31 8.85 6.94 -4.91
C SER A 31 7.37 7.01 -5.29
N ILE A 32 6.56 7.59 -4.41
CA ILE A 32 5.12 7.80 -4.65
C ILE A 32 4.90 8.61 -5.94
N LYS A 33 5.66 9.69 -6.15
CA LYS A 33 5.55 10.53 -7.35
C LYS A 33 5.89 9.77 -8.63
N ASN A 34 6.97 8.99 -8.60
CA ASN A 34 7.37 8.18 -9.75
C ASN A 34 6.33 7.08 -10.02
N SER A 35 5.76 6.50 -8.96
CA SER A 35 4.66 5.56 -9.09
C SER A 35 3.42 6.20 -9.71
N ASP A 36 3.00 7.38 -9.25
CA ASP A 36 1.80 8.05 -9.76
C ASP A 36 1.96 8.43 -11.23
N PHE A 37 3.17 8.91 -11.59
CA PHE A 37 3.56 9.07 -12.99
C PHE A 37 3.38 7.75 -13.75
N CYS A 38 3.93 6.64 -13.24
CA CYS A 38 3.80 5.34 -13.86
C CYS A 38 2.35 4.84 -13.97
N ILE A 39 1.49 5.11 -12.99
CA ILE A 39 0.07 4.77 -13.08
C ILE A 39 -0.59 5.61 -14.17
N SER A 40 -0.24 6.88 -14.28
CA SER A 40 -0.81 7.76 -15.31
C SER A 40 -0.48 7.30 -16.73
N THR A 41 0.72 6.75 -16.98
CA THR A 41 1.11 6.23 -18.31
C THR A 41 0.40 4.93 -18.69
N ILE A 42 -0.27 4.25 -17.74
CA ILE A 42 -1.06 3.05 -18.04
C ILE A 42 -2.14 3.39 -19.08
N ILE A 43 -2.70 4.60 -19.03
CA ILE A 43 -3.80 4.97 -19.93
C ILE A 43 -3.36 5.01 -21.40
N ASP A 44 -2.11 5.35 -21.65
CA ASP A 44 -1.50 5.48 -22.97
C ASP A 44 -1.10 4.13 -23.57
N THR A 45 -1.09 3.07 -22.75
CA THR A 45 -0.85 1.72 -23.24
C THR A 45 -2.07 1.24 -24.03
N PRO A 46 -1.92 0.90 -25.33
CA PRO A 46 -3.04 0.37 -26.12
C PRO A 46 -3.61 -0.89 -25.46
N GLN A 47 -4.91 -1.11 -25.50
CA GLN A 47 -5.48 -2.39 -25.05
C GLN A 47 -5.30 -3.44 -26.16
N ALA A 48 -5.03 -4.69 -25.78
CA ALA A 48 -4.93 -5.77 -26.76
C ALA A 48 -6.28 -5.96 -27.49
N ILE A 49 -6.26 -5.95 -28.82
CA ILE A 49 -7.47 -6.12 -29.67
C ILE A 49 -8.05 -7.54 -29.49
N ASN A 50 -7.20 -8.53 -29.27
CA ASN A 50 -7.61 -9.90 -28.97
C ASN A 50 -7.53 -10.16 -27.46
N ASN A 51 -8.67 -10.55 -26.87
CA ASN A 51 -8.78 -10.86 -25.45
C ASN A 51 -7.89 -12.03 -24.98
N ASN A 52 -7.43 -12.87 -25.91
CA ASN A 52 -6.63 -14.06 -25.62
C ASN A 52 -5.12 -13.81 -25.71
N VAL A 53 -4.68 -12.59 -26.07
CA VAL A 53 -3.26 -12.27 -26.26
C VAL A 53 -2.83 -11.21 -25.25
N SER A 54 -1.93 -11.58 -24.34
CA SER A 54 -1.23 -10.60 -23.50
C SER A 54 -0.07 -9.99 -24.29
N GLN A 55 0.04 -8.67 -24.27
CA GLN A 55 1.11 -7.93 -24.96
C GLN A 55 2.14 -7.39 -23.96
N VAL A 56 3.31 -6.98 -24.46
CA VAL A 56 4.31 -6.28 -23.64
C VAL A 56 3.87 -4.83 -23.42
N CYS A 57 3.89 -4.33 -22.19
CA CYS A 57 3.68 -2.92 -21.89
C CYS A 57 4.89 -2.10 -22.41
N ARG A 58 4.64 -1.06 -23.22
CA ARG A 58 5.70 -0.17 -23.72
C ARG A 58 6.04 0.91 -22.70
N ASP A 59 6.66 0.51 -21.59
CA ASP A 59 7.06 1.43 -20.52
C ASP A 59 8.37 1.00 -19.85
N ALA A 60 9.49 1.24 -20.55
CA ALA A 60 10.82 0.86 -20.06
C ALA A 60 11.22 1.63 -18.78
N TYR A 61 10.78 2.88 -18.67
CA TYR A 61 11.02 3.72 -17.49
C TYR A 61 10.37 3.10 -16.26
N CYS A 62 9.07 2.84 -16.30
CA CYS A 62 8.37 2.27 -15.16
C CYS A 62 8.78 0.83 -14.88
N LYS A 63 9.05 0.03 -15.91
CA LYS A 63 9.58 -1.33 -15.74
C LYS A 63 10.82 -1.35 -14.85
N TYR A 64 11.78 -0.45 -15.09
CA TYR A 64 13.02 -0.39 -14.31
C TYR A 64 12.73 -0.20 -12.82
N PHE A 65 11.88 0.77 -12.47
CA PHE A 65 11.57 1.06 -11.07
C PHE A 65 10.69 0.01 -10.40
N LEU A 66 9.77 -0.59 -11.15
CA LEU A 66 8.82 -1.58 -10.65
C LEU A 66 9.47 -2.95 -10.37
N PHE A 67 10.54 -3.29 -11.09
CA PHE A 67 11.20 -4.60 -10.94
C PHE A 67 12.49 -4.57 -10.11
N ASN A 68 13.04 -3.38 -9.83
CA ASN A 68 14.34 -3.27 -9.16
C ASN A 68 14.26 -2.56 -7.81
N GLY A 69 15.24 -2.85 -6.96
CA GLY A 69 15.45 -2.21 -5.68
C GLY A 69 14.61 -2.81 -4.54
N PRO A 70 15.05 -2.61 -3.28
CA PRO A 70 14.22 -2.90 -2.12
C PRO A 70 13.03 -1.94 -2.07
N SER A 71 11.93 -2.38 -1.47
CA SER A 71 10.74 -1.57 -1.20
C SER A 71 10.12 -2.06 0.10
N VAL A 72 9.49 -1.17 0.85
CA VAL A 72 8.74 -1.39 2.09
C VAL A 72 7.65 -0.33 2.16
N ALA A 73 6.55 -0.54 2.88
CA ALA A 73 5.46 0.41 3.00
C ALA A 73 4.91 0.91 1.63
N TYR A 74 4.66 2.21 1.42
CA TYR A 74 4.04 2.70 0.18
C TYR A 74 4.81 2.31 -1.09
N PRO A 75 6.15 2.42 -1.18
CA PRO A 75 6.89 1.88 -2.32
C PRO A 75 6.58 0.41 -2.64
N LEU A 76 6.25 -0.40 -1.62
CA LEU A 76 5.89 -1.81 -1.81
C LEU A 76 4.48 -1.97 -2.40
N SER A 77 3.48 -1.30 -1.81
CA SER A 77 2.10 -1.34 -2.30
C SER A 77 1.97 -0.72 -3.69
N HIS A 78 2.67 0.37 -3.96
CA HIS A 78 2.67 1.06 -5.26
C HIS A 78 3.28 0.21 -6.39
N ARG A 79 4.28 -0.63 -6.12
CA ARG A 79 4.79 -1.60 -7.10
C ARG A 79 3.73 -2.63 -7.46
N ALA A 80 3.09 -3.21 -6.44
CA ALA A 80 2.04 -4.20 -6.63
C ALA A 80 0.85 -3.60 -7.40
N LEU A 81 0.41 -2.40 -7.01
CA LEU A 81 -0.67 -1.67 -7.68
C LEU A 81 -0.37 -1.41 -9.16
N ASN A 82 0.82 -0.91 -9.50
CA ASN A 82 1.20 -0.65 -10.88
C ASN A 82 1.15 -1.91 -11.75
N ILE A 83 1.75 -3.00 -11.28
CA ILE A 83 1.78 -4.27 -12.01
C ILE A 83 0.34 -4.81 -12.16
N MET A 84 -0.45 -4.77 -11.08
CA MET A 84 -1.86 -5.19 -11.08
C MET A 84 -2.69 -4.39 -12.10
N LEU A 85 -2.58 -3.06 -12.12
CA LEU A 85 -3.35 -2.21 -13.03
C LEU A 85 -2.97 -2.47 -14.50
N ARG A 86 -1.69 -2.66 -14.81
CA ARG A 86 -1.26 -2.99 -16.18
C ARG A 86 -1.82 -4.33 -16.66
N ARG A 87 -1.81 -5.33 -15.79
CA ARG A 87 -2.38 -6.65 -16.07
C ARG A 87 -3.90 -6.59 -16.21
N ASN A 88 -4.60 -5.97 -15.28
CA ASN A 88 -6.06 -6.03 -15.22
C ASN A 88 -6.76 -5.00 -16.12
N CYS A 89 -6.19 -3.80 -16.28
CA CYS A 89 -6.80 -2.74 -17.11
C CYS A 89 -6.32 -2.79 -18.57
N ARG A 90 -5.06 -3.17 -18.81
CA ARG A 90 -4.46 -3.14 -20.17
C ARG A 90 -4.10 -4.49 -20.74
N ARG A 91 -4.19 -5.57 -19.94
CA ARG A 91 -3.82 -6.94 -20.31
C ARG A 91 -2.40 -7.03 -20.87
N CYS A 92 -1.51 -6.19 -20.35
CA CYS A 92 -0.11 -6.20 -20.73
C CYS A 92 0.76 -6.64 -19.55
N HIS A 93 1.94 -7.17 -19.88
CA HIS A 93 2.98 -7.54 -18.92
C HIS A 93 4.22 -6.66 -19.13
N LEU A 94 4.93 -6.34 -18.06
CA LEU A 94 6.14 -5.51 -18.12
C LEU A 94 7.36 -6.33 -18.56
N GLN A 95 7.44 -7.61 -18.15
CA GLN A 95 8.53 -8.49 -18.56
C GLN A 95 8.03 -9.75 -19.28
N SER A 96 7.26 -10.57 -18.58
CA SER A 96 6.50 -11.69 -19.13
C SER A 96 5.38 -12.04 -18.15
N PRO A 97 4.30 -12.74 -18.55
CA PRO A 97 3.25 -13.11 -17.62
C PRO A 97 3.79 -13.81 -16.37
N LYS A 98 4.72 -14.76 -16.56
CA LYS A 98 5.34 -15.53 -15.48
C LYS A 98 6.21 -14.66 -14.56
N GLU A 99 7.02 -13.75 -15.10
CA GLU A 99 7.89 -12.90 -14.28
C GLU A 99 7.09 -11.84 -13.52
N ASP A 100 6.05 -11.29 -14.14
CA ASP A 100 5.11 -10.38 -13.48
C ASP A 100 4.34 -11.10 -12.35
N ASP A 101 3.93 -12.36 -12.55
CA ASP A 101 3.34 -13.21 -11.51
C ASP A 101 4.31 -13.43 -10.35
N MET A 102 5.54 -13.86 -10.65
CA MET A 102 6.58 -14.08 -9.63
C MET A 102 6.90 -12.79 -8.86
N MET A 103 6.88 -11.64 -9.52
CA MET A 103 7.07 -10.35 -8.87
C MET A 103 5.91 -10.03 -7.93
N ILE A 104 4.65 -10.21 -8.36
CA ILE A 104 3.49 -10.02 -7.48
C ILE A 104 3.54 -10.99 -6.28
N ASP A 105 3.90 -12.25 -6.48
CA ASP A 105 4.07 -13.23 -5.40
C ASP A 105 5.07 -12.73 -4.35
N GLN A 106 6.24 -12.25 -4.79
CA GLN A 106 7.28 -11.72 -3.91
C GLN A 106 6.83 -10.46 -3.17
N LEU A 107 6.16 -9.54 -3.87
CA LEU A 107 5.63 -8.31 -3.28
C LEU A 107 4.57 -8.65 -2.23
N CYS A 108 3.60 -9.50 -2.55
CA CYS A 108 2.54 -9.89 -1.64
C CYS A 108 3.05 -10.71 -0.45
N ALA A 109 4.06 -11.57 -0.63
CA ALA A 109 4.71 -12.24 0.48
C ALA A 109 5.34 -11.23 1.45
N PHE A 110 5.92 -10.14 0.95
CA PHE A 110 6.50 -9.11 1.82
C PHE A 110 5.44 -8.20 2.44
N MET A 111 4.42 -7.81 1.68
CA MET A 111 3.26 -7.06 2.18
C MET A 111 2.56 -7.84 3.31
N TYR A 112 2.50 -9.17 3.20
CA TYR A 112 1.95 -10.01 4.24
C TYR A 112 2.74 -9.93 5.54
N ARG A 113 4.09 -10.01 5.47
CA ARG A 113 4.97 -9.87 6.65
C ARG A 113 4.77 -8.51 7.34
N GLU A 114 4.72 -7.44 6.55
CA GLU A 114 4.52 -6.09 7.06
C GLU A 114 3.11 -5.91 7.67
N ALA A 115 2.06 -6.45 7.04
CA ALA A 115 0.70 -6.43 7.59
C ALA A 115 0.61 -7.20 8.92
N VAL A 116 1.26 -8.37 9.03
CA VAL A 116 1.36 -9.14 10.28
C VAL A 116 2.09 -8.34 11.36
N TYR A 117 3.23 -7.73 11.03
CA TYR A 117 3.97 -6.86 11.95
C TYR A 117 3.09 -5.71 12.47
N ILE A 118 2.41 -4.98 11.58
CA ILE A 118 1.53 -3.87 11.95
C ILE A 118 0.38 -4.35 12.84
N ALA A 119 -0.26 -5.47 12.49
CA ALA A 119 -1.35 -6.05 13.27
C ALA A 119 -0.89 -6.42 14.69
N ARG A 120 0.24 -7.12 14.81
CA ARG A 120 0.84 -7.49 16.12
C ARG A 120 1.26 -6.30 16.95
N ARG A 121 1.53 -5.15 16.31
CA ARG A 121 1.90 -3.90 16.97
C ARG A 121 0.70 -2.97 17.22
N GLY A 122 -0.51 -3.52 17.11
CA GLY A 122 -1.75 -2.82 17.47
C GLY A 122 -2.25 -1.87 16.38
N TYR A 123 -1.98 -2.18 15.11
CA TYR A 123 -2.52 -1.44 13.96
C TYR A 123 -2.18 0.05 14.01
N PHE A 124 -0.90 0.33 14.27
CA PHE A 124 -0.44 1.70 14.47
C PHE A 124 -0.30 2.47 13.15
N ALA A 125 -0.10 1.79 12.01
CA ALA A 125 -0.11 2.36 10.67
C ALA A 125 -1.27 1.72 9.88
N ARG A 126 -2.47 2.28 10.02
CA ARG A 126 -3.70 1.69 9.49
C ARG A 126 -3.74 1.74 7.97
N ASP A 127 -3.27 2.83 7.39
CA ASP A 127 -3.31 3.03 5.94
C ASP A 127 -2.50 1.95 5.20
N ILE A 128 -1.22 1.79 5.56
CA ILE A 128 -0.36 0.72 5.02
C ILE A 128 -0.98 -0.67 5.23
N PHE A 129 -1.55 -0.91 6.41
CA PHE A 129 -2.20 -2.19 6.68
C PHE A 129 -3.39 -2.43 5.73
N LEU A 130 -4.24 -1.42 5.53
CA LEU A 130 -5.38 -1.51 4.62
C LEU A 130 -4.91 -1.72 3.19
N GLU A 131 -3.92 -0.97 2.71
CA GLU A 131 -3.38 -1.09 1.35
C GLU A 131 -2.86 -2.52 1.10
N HIS A 132 -2.06 -3.04 2.03
CA HIS A 132 -1.44 -4.34 1.88
C HIS A 132 -2.46 -5.46 1.79
N VAL A 133 -3.45 -5.43 2.68
CA VAL A 133 -4.50 -6.43 2.70
C VAL A 133 -5.42 -6.26 1.49
N ALA A 134 -5.83 -5.04 1.15
CA ALA A 134 -6.75 -4.78 0.04
C ALA A 134 -6.16 -5.22 -1.31
N LEU A 135 -4.91 -4.85 -1.60
CA LEU A 135 -4.23 -5.14 -2.87
C LEU A 135 -3.95 -6.64 -3.04
N CYS A 136 -3.41 -7.31 -2.03
CA CYS A 136 -3.11 -8.74 -2.18
C CYS A 136 -4.37 -9.61 -2.08
N ALA A 137 -5.37 -9.22 -1.28
CA ALA A 137 -6.65 -9.95 -1.27
C ALA A 137 -7.35 -9.87 -2.64
N ILE A 138 -7.36 -8.70 -3.31
CA ILE A 138 -8.03 -8.60 -4.62
C ILE A 138 -7.35 -9.48 -5.67
N MET A 139 -6.03 -9.65 -5.58
CA MET A 139 -5.24 -10.54 -6.46
C MET A 139 -5.36 -12.03 -6.12
N GLY A 140 -6.07 -12.39 -5.03
CA GLY A 140 -6.41 -13.78 -4.71
C GLY A 140 -5.55 -14.45 -3.63
N TYR A 141 -4.66 -13.73 -2.97
CA TYR A 141 -3.82 -14.28 -1.90
C TYR A 141 -4.64 -14.54 -0.64
N LYS A 142 -4.85 -15.82 -0.31
CA LYS A 142 -5.83 -16.21 0.70
C LYS A 142 -5.40 -15.92 2.14
N GLU A 143 -4.09 -15.78 2.35
CA GLU A 143 -3.45 -15.53 3.64
C GLU A 143 -3.90 -14.20 4.27
N PHE A 144 -4.38 -13.28 3.44
CA PHE A 144 -4.89 -11.97 3.81
C PHE A 144 -6.37 -12.02 4.27
N PHE A 145 -7.11 -13.09 3.98
CA PHE A 145 -8.51 -13.22 4.42
C PHE A 145 -8.61 -13.68 5.88
N ARG A 146 -8.26 -12.78 6.79
CA ARG A 146 -8.33 -13.02 8.23
C ARG A 146 -9.54 -12.32 8.80
N MET A 147 -10.58 -13.07 9.19
CA MET A 147 -11.83 -12.48 9.72
C MET A 147 -11.61 -11.43 10.81
N HIS A 148 -10.69 -11.69 11.75
CA HIS A 148 -10.36 -10.74 12.81
C HIS A 148 -9.71 -9.44 12.29
N TRP A 149 -8.98 -9.47 11.16
CA TRP A 149 -8.49 -8.26 10.50
C TRP A 149 -9.62 -7.43 9.94
N PHE A 150 -10.63 -8.07 9.34
CA PHE A 150 -11.79 -7.36 8.80
C PHE A 150 -12.63 -6.69 9.88
N TYR A 151 -12.93 -7.43 10.96
CA TYR A 151 -13.62 -6.85 12.12
C TYR A 151 -12.82 -5.69 12.73
N LYS A 152 -11.49 -5.84 12.81
CA LYS A 152 -10.65 -4.79 13.36
C LYS A 152 -10.63 -3.53 12.49
N ALA A 153 -10.51 -3.67 11.17
CA ALA A 153 -10.58 -2.54 10.26
C ALA A 153 -11.94 -1.85 10.30
N ALA A 154 -13.03 -2.62 10.31
CA ALA A 154 -14.38 -2.08 10.42
C ALA A 154 -14.60 -1.29 11.73
N SER A 155 -13.95 -1.69 12.83
CA SER A 155 -14.00 -0.97 14.11
C SER A 155 -13.33 0.41 14.10
N TRP A 156 -12.62 0.78 13.02
CA TRP A 156 -12.03 2.11 12.87
C TRP A 156 -13.00 3.15 12.31
N MET A 157 -14.16 2.72 11.79
CA MET A 157 -15.22 3.61 11.37
C MET A 157 -15.83 4.34 12.56
N ASN A 158 -15.95 5.66 12.44
CA ASN A 158 -16.67 6.50 13.38
C ASN A 158 -18.19 6.39 13.14
N ASN A 159 -18.99 7.11 13.93
CA ASN A 159 -20.45 7.09 13.83
C ASN A 159 -20.99 7.61 12.48
N ALA A 160 -20.20 8.42 11.76
CA ALA A 160 -20.52 8.89 10.41
C ALA A 160 -20.12 7.88 9.31
N GLY A 161 -19.56 6.72 9.68
CA GLY A 161 -19.05 5.72 8.74
C GLY A 161 -17.67 6.05 8.17
N CYS A 162 -16.99 7.06 8.70
CA CYS A 162 -15.71 7.53 8.19
C CYS A 162 -14.53 6.96 8.97
N ILE A 163 -13.39 6.78 8.29
CA ILE A 163 -12.13 6.38 8.91
C ILE A 163 -11.05 7.43 8.75
N GLN A 164 -10.05 7.28 9.60
CA GLN A 164 -8.83 8.08 9.65
C GLN A 164 -7.66 7.21 10.08
N GLU A 165 -6.46 7.64 9.71
CA GLU A 165 -5.23 7.12 10.28
C GLU A 165 -5.20 7.28 11.80
N ASN A 166 -4.41 6.44 12.46
CA ASN A 166 -4.17 6.44 13.89
C ASN A 166 -3.59 7.79 14.34
N ARG A 167 -4.31 8.45 15.25
CA ARG A 167 -3.92 9.75 15.80
C ARG A 167 -2.48 9.78 16.34
N ASN A 168 -2.07 8.75 17.08
CA ASN A 168 -0.71 8.70 17.65
C ASN A 168 0.35 8.56 16.55
N PHE A 169 0.03 7.85 15.48
CA PHE A 169 0.90 7.75 14.33
C PHE A 169 1.06 9.10 13.62
N LEU A 170 -0.04 9.81 13.35
CA LEU A 170 0.00 11.15 12.75
C LEU A 170 0.83 12.13 13.61
N LEU A 171 0.65 12.10 14.93
CA LEU A 171 1.41 12.93 15.86
C LEU A 171 2.91 12.60 15.83
N ASN A 172 3.26 11.31 15.93
CA ASN A 172 4.65 10.86 15.93
C ASN A 172 5.35 11.14 14.60
N GLN A 173 4.67 10.90 13.49
CA GLN A 173 5.16 11.19 12.15
C GLN A 173 5.40 12.70 11.98
N THR A 174 4.43 13.52 12.37
CA THR A 174 4.57 14.99 12.32
C THR A 174 5.73 15.47 13.19
N LYS A 175 5.91 14.88 14.38
CA LYS A 175 7.03 15.21 15.26
C LYS A 175 8.37 14.92 14.58
N GLN A 176 8.55 13.73 14.01
CA GLN A 176 9.77 13.38 13.30
C GLN A 176 10.04 14.31 12.11
N TYR A 177 9.02 14.67 11.32
CA TYR A 177 9.19 15.61 10.22
C TYR A 177 9.61 17.01 10.69
N LYS A 178 9.11 17.46 11.84
CA LYS A 178 9.55 18.72 12.44
C LYS A 178 10.98 18.68 12.95
N ASP A 179 11.40 17.55 13.53
CA ASP A 179 12.75 17.36 14.04
C ASP A 179 13.80 17.38 12.89
N ILE A 180 13.40 16.97 11.68
CA ILE A 180 14.25 17.00 10.47
C ILE A 180 14.17 18.36 9.74
N ALA A 181 13.07 19.09 9.88
CA ALA A 181 12.86 20.36 9.18
C ALA A 181 13.76 21.46 9.75
N ASN A 182 14.58 22.06 8.89
CA ASN A 182 15.52 23.12 9.28
C ASN A 182 14.95 24.53 9.17
N ASP A 183 13.71 24.70 8.68
CA ASP A 183 13.11 26.01 8.45
C ASP A 183 11.68 26.12 9.01
N THR A 184 11.36 27.32 9.48
CA THR A 184 10.08 27.64 10.13
C THR A 184 8.88 27.46 9.18
N LYS A 185 9.06 27.66 7.87
CA LYS A 185 7.97 27.54 6.89
C LYS A 185 7.54 26.08 6.77
N THR A 186 8.50 25.16 6.66
CA THR A 186 8.25 23.71 6.61
C THR A 186 7.62 23.19 7.91
N ILE A 187 8.11 23.63 9.07
CA ILE A 187 7.52 23.28 10.38
C ILE A 187 6.06 23.74 10.47
N THR A 188 5.78 24.97 10.01
CA THR A 188 4.41 25.53 9.97
C THR A 188 3.52 24.73 9.03
N MET A 189 4.04 24.35 7.86
CA MET A 189 3.33 23.52 6.88
C MET A 189 2.90 22.18 7.48
N TYR A 190 3.82 21.42 8.10
CA TYR A 190 3.48 20.15 8.73
C TYR A 190 2.48 20.30 9.89
N THR A 191 2.62 21.36 10.69
CA THR A 191 1.66 21.64 11.77
C THR A 191 0.25 21.88 11.24
N LYS A 192 0.13 22.70 10.19
CA LYS A 192 -1.15 23.01 9.55
C LYS A 192 -1.76 21.78 8.88
N HIS A 193 -0.93 20.94 8.26
CA HIS A 193 -1.37 19.69 7.68
C HIS A 193 -1.94 18.75 8.75
N LEU A 194 -1.20 18.48 9.83
CA LEU A 194 -1.68 17.68 10.96
C LEU A 194 -3.00 18.21 11.53
N GLN A 195 -3.11 19.53 11.75
CA GLN A 195 -4.35 20.14 12.25
C GLN A 195 -5.53 19.87 11.32
N ARG A 196 -5.35 20.07 10.01
CA ARG A 196 -6.40 19.77 9.01
C ARG A 196 -6.77 18.30 9.01
N THR A 197 -5.79 17.41 9.02
CA THR A 197 -6.02 15.97 9.03
C THR A 197 -6.80 15.53 10.28
N LEU A 198 -6.49 16.09 11.45
CA LEU A 198 -7.20 15.78 12.70
C LEU A 198 -8.60 16.40 12.78
N LEU A 199 -8.87 17.49 12.04
CA LEU A 199 -10.18 18.14 11.99
C LEU A 199 -11.11 17.51 10.94
N ASN A 200 -10.55 16.95 9.88
CA ASN A 200 -11.32 16.25 8.86
C ASN A 200 -11.89 14.96 9.44
N GLU A 201 -13.20 14.77 9.35
CA GLU A 201 -13.87 13.57 9.85
C GLU A 201 -13.62 12.34 8.97
N CYS A 202 -13.42 12.54 7.67
CA CYS A 202 -13.27 11.48 6.67
C CYS A 202 -12.00 11.71 5.85
N HIS A 203 -11.14 10.70 5.76
CA HIS A 203 -9.97 10.75 4.89
C HIS A 203 -10.23 9.93 3.62
N GLU A 204 -10.12 10.58 2.46
CA GLU A 204 -10.54 10.02 1.16
C GLU A 204 -9.75 8.77 0.76
N HIS A 205 -8.43 8.78 0.98
CA HIS A 205 -7.55 7.68 0.63
C HIS A 205 -7.88 6.43 1.46
N GLU A 206 -7.87 6.55 2.78
CA GLU A 206 -8.16 5.45 3.69
C GLU A 206 -9.58 4.90 3.46
N MET A 207 -10.58 5.77 3.24
CA MET A 207 -11.94 5.35 2.89
C MET A 207 -12.00 4.54 1.60
N SER A 208 -11.25 4.97 0.57
CA SER A 208 -11.19 4.27 -0.71
C SER A 208 -10.58 2.89 -0.56
N VAL A 209 -9.47 2.79 0.18
CA VAL A 209 -8.78 1.52 0.42
C VAL A 209 -9.62 0.60 1.31
N LEU A 210 -10.28 1.13 2.36
CA LEU A 210 -11.18 0.34 3.19
C LEU A 210 -12.36 -0.23 2.39
N SER A 211 -12.88 0.52 1.41
CA SER A 211 -13.96 0.04 0.56
C SER A 211 -13.54 -1.21 -0.23
N VAL A 212 -12.33 -1.20 -0.81
CA VAL A 212 -11.75 -2.37 -1.49
C VAL A 212 -11.50 -3.50 -0.49
N PHE A 213 -10.98 -3.18 0.69
CA PHE A 213 -10.72 -4.13 1.77
C PHE A 213 -12.00 -4.85 2.22
N LEU A 214 -13.10 -4.14 2.45
CA LEU A 214 -14.38 -4.73 2.86
C LEU A 214 -15.07 -5.49 1.72
N ALA A 215 -14.95 -5.02 0.48
CA ALA A 215 -15.44 -5.76 -0.69
C ALA A 215 -14.79 -7.16 -0.78
N ASN A 216 -13.51 -7.27 -0.44
CA ASN A 216 -12.80 -8.55 -0.36
C ASN A 216 -13.37 -9.49 0.73
N ALA A 217 -13.79 -8.96 1.89
CA ALA A 217 -14.46 -9.77 2.91
C ALA A 217 -15.78 -10.36 2.41
N VAL A 218 -16.58 -9.55 1.69
CA VAL A 218 -17.84 -10.01 1.11
C VAL A 218 -17.58 -11.10 0.07
N ARG A 219 -16.64 -10.87 -0.85
CA ARG A 219 -16.26 -11.85 -1.88
C ARG A 219 -15.86 -13.19 -1.25
N TYR A 220 -14.97 -13.15 -0.27
CA TYR A 220 -14.49 -14.36 0.40
C TYR A 220 -15.61 -15.09 1.16
N THR A 221 -16.45 -14.35 1.89
CA THR A 221 -17.58 -14.96 2.61
C THR A 221 -18.54 -15.66 1.65
N ALA A 222 -18.83 -15.04 0.50
CA ALA A 222 -19.67 -15.63 -0.52
C ALA A 222 -19.06 -16.91 -1.14
N GLU A 223 -17.75 -16.90 -1.42
CA GLU A 223 -17.03 -18.09 -1.92
C GLU A 223 -17.04 -19.25 -0.89
N PHE A 224 -16.96 -18.95 0.41
CA PHE A 224 -16.99 -19.96 1.46
C PHE A 224 -18.36 -20.56 1.72
N MET A 225 -19.44 -19.79 1.52
CA MET A 225 -20.83 -20.27 1.70
C MET A 225 -21.31 -21.19 0.54
N GLN A 226 -20.53 -21.30 -0.54
CA GLN A 226 -20.85 -22.14 -1.71
C GLN A 226 -20.22 -23.54 -1.65
N ASN A 227 -19.38 -23.83 -0.64
CA ASN A 227 -18.77 -25.14 -0.39
C ASN A 227 -19.34 -25.76 0.90
#